data_AF-A0A5C6PMU4-F1
#
_entry.id   AF-A0A5C6PMU4-F1
#
_cell.length_a   1.000
_cell.length_b   1.000
_cell.length_c   1.000
_cell.angle_alpha   90.00
_cell.angle_beta   90.00
_cell.angle_gamma   90.00
#
_symmetry.space_group_name_H-M   'P 1'
#
loop_
_entity.id
_entity.type
_entity.pdbx_description
1 polymer ?
#
loop_
_entity_poly.entity_id
_entity_poly.type
_entity_poly.pdbx_seq_one_letter_code
_entity_poly.pdbx_strand_id
1 'polypeptide(L)'
;QEPQRTLKNQGKFCPKSEGTGNVAIVAEVFFIAPGALQLDGEVEDTKQSWETLRGAQHLLEVPELKAAVDEEPLSEMLKLHGSVKTKICGVESILELTSRFHHTARQLEVLLRSSPGTGPAGLDGSTEAQLSHFRDTREQIQDLFRTTSGLKMEICTAVSCSGWTRFRLEQLDARLVSLDRVFISWVTEASRREDGLHRDVLGRGLGQLRDSFMDLKKRFRSLKLNFLKRNDRTRNVKAIRNQLQQVELYEEKLQVLQKRLQALLERLGSEVKEEGAACEARAAVSELQRQMREFEQSICNHQRTLEMTHKLQRATEEYHFWSEEASATIARVDRASSECRSTDAVSLLYQQFQTFEWPTLPEQDERISRITAHGDTVMSAMTSGEDLALTREDQGQRYTEKTVSKHSEVVGSIKELSDRLMELEAKLKLRQQKDGDQVMEEETVEKDEETEEAKEKNLKENRRMKDVKRMDKNKREHSDELLELKETGHTPELAAVHDGKAAASRKQLSQKTISEEQKEEQEEQEQEEQEQEEQEQQEQEQQEQEEQEQEEQEQQEEQEQQEEQEEQEEQEEQELQEEQEEQEQQELQEEQ
;
A
#
# COMPACT_ATOMS: atom_id res chain seq x y z
N GLN A 1 -44.65 -29.47 53.09
CA GLN A 1 -45.31 -30.74 52.75
C GLN A 1 -44.26 -31.62 52.09
N GLU A 2 -43.87 -32.68 52.77
CA GLU A 2 -43.10 -33.81 52.21
C GLU A 2 -44.09 -34.85 51.63
N PRO A 3 -43.70 -35.90 50.86
CA PRO A 3 -42.47 -36.68 51.08
C PRO A 3 -41.60 -37.04 49.87
N GLN A 4 -40.38 -37.40 50.24
CA GLN A 4 -39.40 -38.19 49.50
C GLN A 4 -40.00 -39.41 48.79
N ARG A 5 -39.41 -39.79 47.64
CA ARG A 5 -39.13 -41.21 47.34
C ARG A 5 -37.77 -41.39 46.68
N THR A 6 -36.90 -42.09 47.39
CA THR A 6 -35.71 -42.74 46.84
C THR A 6 -36.12 -43.97 46.01
N LEU A 7 -35.39 -44.25 44.93
CA LEU A 7 -35.36 -45.58 44.33
C LEU A 7 -33.91 -45.97 44.02
N LYS A 8 -33.44 -47.00 44.73
CA LYS A 8 -32.15 -47.67 44.49
C LYS A 8 -32.30 -48.70 43.37
N ASN A 9 -31.20 -48.94 42.64
CA ASN A 9 -30.80 -50.19 41.99
C ASN A 9 -31.84 -50.98 41.15
N GLN A 10 -31.56 -51.12 39.85
CA GLN A 10 -31.10 -52.40 39.26
C GLN A 10 -30.72 -52.26 37.77
N GLY A 11 -29.75 -53.06 37.30
CA GLY A 11 -29.30 -53.08 35.90
C GLY A 11 -27.80 -52.79 35.72
N LYS A 12 -26.93 -53.44 36.51
CA LYS A 12 -26.14 -54.60 36.04
C LYS A 12 -25.49 -54.44 34.66
N PHE A 13 -24.19 -54.20 34.68
CA PHE A 13 -23.20 -54.62 33.69
C PHE A 13 -23.58 -55.94 32.99
N CYS A 14 -23.60 -55.91 31.66
CA CYS A 14 -22.93 -56.85 30.73
C CYS A 14 -23.57 -56.74 29.33
N PRO A 15 -22.88 -56.21 28.30
CA PRO A 15 -23.22 -56.56 26.93
C PRO A 15 -22.87 -58.04 26.74
N LYS A 16 -23.88 -58.92 26.82
CA LYS A 16 -23.73 -60.33 26.49
C LYS A 16 -23.42 -60.47 25.00
N SER A 17 -22.16 -60.76 24.68
CA SER A 17 -21.76 -61.65 23.59
C SER A 17 -22.56 -61.55 22.28
N GLU A 18 -22.38 -60.49 21.50
CA GLU A 18 -22.61 -60.52 20.04
C GLU A 18 -21.39 -61.07 19.27
N GLY A 19 -20.52 -61.84 19.95
CA GLY A 19 -19.37 -62.51 19.35
C GLY A 19 -19.63 -63.95 18.87
N THR A 20 -20.74 -64.56 19.27
CA THR A 20 -21.00 -66.00 19.04
C THR A 20 -21.53 -66.34 17.66
N GLY A 21 -22.13 -65.39 16.93
CA GLY A 21 -22.64 -65.62 15.57
C GLY A 21 -21.54 -65.91 14.55
N ASN A 22 -20.51 -65.06 14.51
CA ASN A 22 -19.41 -65.21 13.55
C ASN A 22 -18.51 -66.40 13.90
N VAL A 23 -18.35 -66.73 15.20
CA VAL A 23 -17.60 -67.91 15.63
C VAL A 23 -18.31 -69.20 15.21
N ALA A 24 -19.64 -69.26 15.21
CA ALA A 24 -20.37 -70.46 14.78
C ALA A 24 -20.17 -70.76 13.28
N ILE A 25 -20.27 -69.75 12.41
CA ILE A 25 -20.11 -69.94 10.96
C ILE A 25 -18.65 -70.25 10.60
N VAL A 26 -17.68 -69.57 11.23
CA VAL A 26 -16.25 -69.87 11.01
C VAL A 26 -15.89 -71.26 11.57
N ALA A 27 -16.51 -71.71 12.66
CA ALA A 27 -16.29 -73.04 13.23
C ALA A 27 -16.88 -74.16 12.36
N GLU A 28 -18.07 -73.99 11.78
CA GLU A 28 -18.61 -74.99 10.82
C GLU A 28 -17.70 -75.16 9.61
N VAL A 29 -17.15 -74.05 9.08
CA VAL A 29 -16.26 -74.08 7.91
C VAL A 29 -14.90 -74.71 8.24
N PHE A 30 -14.35 -74.42 9.43
CA PHE A 30 -13.14 -75.09 9.94
C PHE A 30 -13.34 -76.60 10.17
N PHE A 31 -14.58 -77.06 10.40
CA PHE A 31 -14.91 -78.48 10.47
C PHE A 31 -15.10 -79.13 9.08
N ILE A 32 -15.50 -78.35 8.07
CA ILE A 32 -15.74 -78.85 6.70
C ILE A 32 -14.42 -79.03 5.92
N ALA A 33 -13.47 -78.11 6.03
CA ALA A 33 -12.24 -78.14 5.22
C ALA A 33 -11.40 -79.43 5.37
N PRO A 34 -11.18 -80.01 6.57
CA PRO A 34 -10.49 -81.29 6.71
C PRO A 34 -11.27 -82.45 6.10
N GLY A 35 -12.60 -82.46 6.27
CA GLY A 35 -13.48 -83.47 5.69
C GLY A 35 -13.57 -83.41 4.17
N ALA A 36 -13.48 -82.21 3.57
CA ALA A 36 -13.44 -82.02 2.13
C ALA A 36 -12.13 -82.56 1.52
N LEU A 37 -10.99 -82.33 2.16
CA LEU A 37 -9.70 -82.90 1.74
C LEU A 37 -9.67 -84.43 1.88
N GLN A 38 -10.29 -84.98 2.93
CA GLN A 38 -10.46 -86.42 3.09
C GLN A 38 -11.36 -87.01 1.98
N LEU A 39 -12.49 -86.36 1.66
CA LEU A 39 -13.38 -86.75 0.57
C LEU A 39 -12.72 -86.65 -0.81
N ASP A 40 -11.90 -85.63 -1.07
CA ASP A 40 -11.10 -85.52 -2.30
C ASP A 40 -10.14 -86.72 -2.43
N GLY A 41 -9.49 -87.14 -1.32
CA GLY A 41 -8.66 -88.34 -1.28
C GLY A 41 -9.45 -89.63 -1.52
N GLU A 42 -10.55 -89.84 -0.79
CA GLU A 42 -11.39 -91.04 -0.91
C GLU A 42 -12.05 -91.19 -2.30
N VAL A 43 -12.37 -90.08 -2.97
CA VAL A 43 -12.92 -90.08 -4.34
C VAL A 43 -11.84 -90.37 -5.39
N GLU A 44 -10.63 -89.84 -5.25
CA GLU A 44 -9.52 -90.21 -6.14
C GLU A 44 -9.04 -91.65 -5.89
N ASP A 45 -8.99 -92.13 -4.63
CA ASP A 45 -8.72 -93.53 -4.29
C ASP A 45 -9.76 -94.48 -4.90
N THR A 46 -11.05 -94.15 -4.81
CA THR A 46 -12.10 -94.97 -5.46
C THR A 46 -11.97 -94.92 -6.97
N LYS A 47 -11.85 -93.74 -7.60
CA LYS A 47 -11.63 -93.61 -9.04
C LYS A 47 -10.40 -94.40 -9.51
N GLN A 48 -9.27 -94.33 -8.80
CA GLN A 48 -8.06 -95.10 -9.10
C GLN A 48 -8.26 -96.62 -8.89
N SER A 49 -9.09 -97.03 -7.94
CA SER A 49 -9.50 -98.44 -7.79
C SER A 49 -10.38 -98.91 -8.95
N TRP A 50 -11.28 -98.06 -9.48
CA TRP A 50 -12.10 -98.36 -10.67
C TRP A 50 -11.29 -98.35 -11.96
N GLU A 51 -10.30 -97.47 -12.11
CA GLU A 51 -9.32 -97.50 -13.20
C GLU A 51 -8.47 -98.78 -13.15
N THR A 52 -8.09 -99.23 -11.95
CA THR A 52 -7.38 -100.50 -11.75
C THR A 52 -8.25 -101.71 -12.11
N LEU A 53 -9.53 -101.71 -11.71
CA LEU A 53 -10.50 -102.75 -12.09
C LEU A 53 -10.76 -102.78 -13.60
N ARG A 54 -10.87 -101.62 -14.25
CA ARG A 54 -10.95 -101.48 -15.72
C ARG A 54 -9.71 -102.04 -16.41
N GLY A 55 -8.51 -101.76 -15.89
CA GLY A 55 -7.25 -102.31 -16.38
C GLY A 55 -7.18 -103.84 -16.24
N ALA A 56 -7.66 -104.39 -15.13
CA ALA A 56 -7.76 -105.83 -14.90
C ALA A 56 -8.80 -106.50 -15.82
N GLN A 57 -9.93 -105.83 -16.09
CA GLN A 57 -10.97 -106.31 -17.02
C GLN A 57 -10.45 -106.40 -18.47
N HIS A 58 -9.53 -105.51 -18.87
CA HIS A 58 -8.85 -105.57 -20.18
C HIS A 58 -7.89 -106.76 -20.35
N LEU A 59 -7.47 -107.41 -19.26
CA LEU A 59 -6.61 -108.60 -19.26
C LEU A 59 -7.41 -109.91 -19.18
N LEU A 60 -8.73 -109.84 -19.00
CA LEU A 60 -9.63 -110.97 -18.82
C LEU A 60 -10.77 -110.89 -19.84
N GLU A 61 -10.62 -111.52 -21.00
CA GLU A 61 -11.66 -111.63 -22.04
C GLU A 61 -12.81 -112.58 -21.61
N VAL A 62 -13.51 -112.25 -20.53
CA VAL A 62 -14.66 -113.02 -20.00
C VAL A 62 -15.96 -112.25 -20.29
N PRO A 63 -16.87 -112.78 -21.14
CA PRO A 63 -18.10 -112.07 -21.52
C PRO A 63 -19.02 -111.70 -20.35
N GLU A 64 -19.03 -112.50 -19.29
CA GLU A 64 -19.93 -112.32 -18.13
C GLU A 64 -19.50 -111.15 -17.20
N LEU A 65 -18.24 -110.74 -17.22
CA LEU A 65 -17.75 -109.57 -16.46
C LEU A 65 -17.99 -108.23 -17.17
N LYS A 66 -18.38 -108.24 -18.46
CA LYS A 66 -18.63 -107.03 -19.26
C LYS A 66 -19.95 -106.31 -18.92
N ALA A 67 -20.83 -106.95 -18.16
CA ALA A 67 -22.17 -106.45 -17.82
C ALA A 67 -22.33 -106.05 -16.33
N ALA A 68 -21.26 -106.10 -15.53
CA ALA A 68 -21.30 -105.87 -14.08
C ALA A 68 -20.53 -104.62 -13.62
N VAL A 69 -20.07 -103.79 -14.56
CA VAL A 69 -19.29 -102.57 -14.33
C VAL A 69 -19.99 -101.45 -15.08
N ASP A 70 -21.15 -101.04 -14.59
CA ASP A 70 -21.83 -99.84 -15.08
C ASP A 70 -20.90 -98.64 -14.82
N GLU A 71 -20.60 -97.84 -15.86
CA GLU A 71 -19.84 -96.60 -15.68
C GLU A 71 -20.69 -95.47 -15.07
N GLU A 72 -22.02 -95.65 -15.08
CA GLU A 72 -23.00 -94.66 -14.67
C GLU A 72 -22.84 -94.26 -13.18
N PRO A 73 -22.72 -95.16 -12.19
CA PRO A 73 -22.53 -94.80 -10.79
C PRO A 73 -21.20 -94.06 -10.51
N LEU A 74 -20.12 -94.42 -11.22
CA LEU A 74 -18.84 -93.72 -11.12
C LEU A 74 -18.92 -92.32 -11.75
N SER A 75 -19.61 -92.20 -12.90
CA SER A 75 -19.90 -90.92 -13.54
C SER A 75 -20.76 -90.02 -12.65
N GLU A 76 -21.79 -90.57 -11.99
CA GLU A 76 -22.62 -89.87 -11.01
C GLU A 76 -21.84 -89.44 -9.78
N MET A 77 -20.99 -90.30 -9.23
CA MET A 77 -20.14 -89.96 -8.08
C MET A 77 -19.17 -88.82 -8.41
N LEU A 78 -18.51 -88.85 -9.58
CA LEU A 78 -17.62 -87.77 -10.03
C LEU A 78 -18.38 -86.46 -10.32
N LYS A 79 -19.59 -86.53 -10.91
CA LYS A 79 -20.48 -85.36 -11.09
C LYS A 79 -20.92 -84.77 -9.74
N LEU A 80 -21.26 -85.63 -8.77
CA LEU A 80 -21.65 -85.21 -7.43
C LEU A 80 -20.47 -84.58 -6.69
N HIS A 81 -19.29 -85.19 -6.74
CA HIS A 81 -18.05 -84.65 -6.16
C HIS A 81 -17.70 -83.28 -6.75
N GLY A 82 -17.69 -83.15 -8.07
CA GLY A 82 -17.50 -81.85 -8.74
C GLY A 82 -18.56 -80.80 -8.35
N SER A 83 -19.82 -81.21 -8.17
CA SER A 83 -20.90 -80.34 -7.68
C SER A 83 -20.67 -79.89 -6.22
N VAL A 84 -20.24 -80.81 -5.34
CA VAL A 84 -19.91 -80.52 -3.94
C VAL A 84 -18.72 -79.57 -3.86
N LYS A 85 -17.64 -79.84 -4.60
CA LYS A 85 -16.45 -78.98 -4.67
C LYS A 85 -16.77 -77.57 -5.15
N THR A 86 -17.56 -77.45 -6.23
CA THR A 86 -18.04 -76.16 -6.74
C THR A 86 -18.87 -75.39 -5.69
N LYS A 87 -19.72 -76.10 -4.92
CA LYS A 87 -20.51 -75.51 -3.84
C LYS A 87 -19.66 -75.05 -2.66
N ILE A 88 -18.64 -75.82 -2.27
CA ILE A 88 -17.69 -75.45 -1.20
C ILE A 88 -16.96 -74.15 -1.59
N CYS A 89 -16.37 -74.08 -2.79
CA CYS A 89 -15.71 -72.87 -3.26
C CYS A 89 -16.66 -71.65 -3.33
N GLY A 90 -17.94 -71.87 -3.68
CA GLY A 90 -18.97 -70.83 -3.63
C GLY A 90 -19.25 -70.30 -2.23
N VAL A 91 -19.28 -71.16 -1.21
CA VAL A 91 -19.41 -70.76 0.20
C VAL A 91 -18.19 -70.00 0.68
N GLU A 92 -16.99 -70.48 0.37
CA GLU A 92 -15.72 -69.83 0.75
C GLU A 92 -15.66 -68.39 0.21
N SER A 93 -16.04 -68.17 -1.05
CA SER A 93 -16.12 -66.84 -1.66
C SER A 93 -17.15 -65.93 -0.97
N ILE A 94 -18.36 -66.43 -0.67
CA ILE A 94 -19.39 -65.65 0.04
C ILE A 94 -18.92 -65.29 1.47
N LEU A 95 -18.20 -66.18 2.14
CA LEU A 95 -17.64 -65.95 3.47
C LEU A 95 -16.49 -64.93 3.46
N GLU A 96 -15.62 -64.97 2.44
CA GLU A 96 -14.57 -63.96 2.27
C GLU A 96 -15.19 -62.56 2.09
N LEU A 97 -16.17 -62.43 1.19
CA LEU A 97 -16.90 -61.18 0.96
C LEU A 97 -17.61 -60.70 2.24
N THR A 98 -18.25 -61.62 2.98
CA THR A 98 -18.94 -61.31 4.26
C THR A 98 -17.95 -60.88 5.35
N SER A 99 -16.77 -61.51 5.41
CA SER A 99 -15.69 -61.14 6.33
C SER A 99 -15.17 -59.72 6.00
N ARG A 100 -14.92 -59.43 4.73
CA ARG A 100 -14.52 -58.10 4.24
C ARG A 100 -15.58 -57.04 4.55
N PHE A 101 -16.86 -57.32 4.29
CA PHE A 101 -17.96 -56.41 4.65
C PHE A 101 -17.96 -56.08 6.15
N HIS A 102 -17.85 -57.08 7.02
CA HIS A 102 -17.82 -56.85 8.47
C HIS A 102 -16.55 -56.10 8.92
N HIS A 103 -15.44 -56.25 8.20
CA HIS A 103 -14.22 -55.50 8.48
C HIS A 103 -14.38 -54.01 8.11
N THR A 104 -14.83 -53.69 6.89
CA THR A 104 -15.01 -52.30 6.45
C THR A 104 -16.13 -51.60 7.22
N ALA A 105 -17.23 -52.30 7.51
CA ALA A 105 -18.31 -51.78 8.36
C ALA A 105 -17.82 -51.41 9.77
N ARG A 106 -16.94 -52.22 10.37
CA ARG A 106 -16.34 -51.91 11.68
C ARG A 106 -15.37 -50.72 11.62
N GLN A 107 -14.57 -50.60 10.57
CA GLN A 107 -13.69 -49.44 10.37
C GLN A 107 -14.50 -48.15 10.25
N LEU A 108 -15.53 -48.16 9.39
CA LEU A 108 -16.46 -47.06 9.21
C LEU A 108 -17.14 -46.67 10.54
N GLU A 109 -17.58 -47.65 11.33
CA GLU A 109 -18.17 -47.45 12.65
C GLU A 109 -17.25 -46.83 13.70
N VAL A 110 -15.93 -47.02 13.59
CA VAL A 110 -14.94 -46.37 14.47
C VAL A 110 -14.79 -44.90 14.07
N LEU A 111 -14.66 -44.63 12.76
CA LEU A 111 -14.54 -43.26 12.25
C LEU A 111 -15.81 -42.44 12.47
N LEU A 112 -17.00 -43.01 12.24
CA LEU A 112 -18.29 -42.33 12.48
C LEU A 112 -18.58 -42.08 13.97
N ARG A 113 -17.94 -42.83 14.88
CA ARG A 113 -18.01 -42.58 16.34
C ARG A 113 -17.04 -41.48 16.77
N SER A 114 -15.99 -41.20 16.01
CA SER A 114 -15.14 -40.04 16.22
C SER A 114 -15.96 -38.79 15.88
N SER A 115 -16.17 -37.93 16.88
CA SER A 115 -16.87 -36.66 16.69
C SER A 115 -16.11 -35.83 15.64
N PRO A 116 -16.79 -35.18 14.67
CA PRO A 116 -16.17 -34.39 13.60
C PRO A 116 -15.54 -33.08 14.11
N GLY A 117 -14.68 -33.15 15.12
CA GLY A 117 -14.10 -32.02 15.86
C GLY A 117 -13.43 -32.42 17.17
N THR A 118 -13.42 -33.71 17.53
CA THR A 118 -12.39 -34.24 18.43
C THR A 118 -11.20 -34.62 17.57
N GLY A 119 -10.40 -33.61 17.19
CA GLY A 119 -9.06 -33.86 16.67
C GLY A 119 -8.19 -34.56 17.73
N PRO A 120 -6.96 -34.98 17.39
CA PRO A 120 -6.01 -35.49 18.37
C PRO A 120 -5.88 -34.49 19.52
N ALA A 121 -6.19 -34.91 20.74
CA ALA A 121 -6.16 -34.03 21.90
C ALA A 121 -4.72 -33.56 22.16
N GLY A 122 -4.43 -32.30 21.83
CA GLY A 122 -3.12 -31.68 22.07
C GLY A 122 -2.45 -30.96 20.88
N LEU A 123 -3.15 -30.63 19.79
CA LEU A 123 -2.60 -29.79 18.72
C LEU A 123 -3.35 -28.47 18.57
N ASP A 124 -2.69 -27.37 18.96
CA ASP A 124 -3.00 -25.98 18.57
C ASP A 124 -2.68 -25.76 17.07
N GLY A 125 -3.25 -26.61 16.22
CA GLY A 125 -3.09 -26.52 14.77
C GLY A 125 -3.88 -25.35 14.20
N SER A 126 -3.27 -24.61 13.26
CA SER A 126 -3.96 -23.61 12.44
C SER A 126 -5.28 -24.16 11.88
N THR A 127 -6.31 -23.32 11.83
CA THR A 127 -7.65 -23.67 11.31
C THR A 127 -7.60 -24.25 9.89
N GLU A 128 -6.58 -23.88 9.09
CA GLU A 128 -6.39 -24.40 7.74
C GLU A 128 -5.86 -25.86 7.75
N ALA A 129 -5.04 -26.23 8.74
CA ALA A 129 -4.65 -27.63 8.98
C ALA A 129 -5.81 -28.46 9.55
N GLN A 130 -6.70 -27.83 10.32
CA GLN A 130 -7.95 -28.48 10.75
C GLN A 130 -8.86 -28.76 9.55
N LEU A 131 -9.02 -27.80 8.61
CA LEU A 131 -9.76 -28.00 7.36
C LEU A 131 -9.19 -29.14 6.50
N SER A 132 -7.85 -29.25 6.35
CA SER A 132 -7.25 -30.33 5.56
C SER A 132 -7.50 -31.70 6.19
N HIS A 133 -7.19 -31.88 7.48
CA HIS A 133 -7.48 -33.11 8.22
C HIS A 133 -8.98 -33.49 8.15
N PHE A 134 -9.85 -32.49 8.18
CA PHE A 134 -11.29 -32.69 8.09
C PHE A 134 -11.73 -33.23 6.72
N ARG A 135 -11.17 -32.69 5.64
CA ARG A 135 -11.39 -33.16 4.26
C ARG A 135 -10.91 -34.60 4.09
N ASP A 136 -9.70 -34.92 4.52
CA ASP A 136 -9.10 -36.26 4.43
C ASP A 136 -9.96 -37.31 5.17
N THR A 137 -10.42 -36.96 6.38
CA THR A 137 -11.31 -37.81 7.18
C THR A 137 -12.66 -38.04 6.48
N ARG A 138 -13.22 -37.00 5.85
CA ARG A 138 -14.48 -37.08 5.10
C ARG A 138 -14.35 -37.99 3.87
N GLU A 139 -13.26 -37.88 3.13
CA GLU A 139 -12.98 -38.74 1.96
C GLU A 139 -12.81 -40.21 2.37
N GLN A 140 -12.02 -40.48 3.41
CA GLN A 140 -11.85 -41.83 3.96
C GLN A 140 -13.20 -42.47 4.38
N ILE A 141 -14.08 -41.71 5.04
CA ILE A 141 -15.41 -42.17 5.45
C ILE A 141 -16.32 -42.43 4.24
N GLN A 142 -16.29 -41.58 3.22
CA GLN A 142 -17.06 -41.78 1.98
C GLN A 142 -16.61 -43.03 1.21
N ASP A 143 -15.31 -43.26 1.08
CA ASP A 143 -14.78 -44.44 0.41
C ASP A 143 -15.09 -45.72 1.17
N LEU A 144 -14.92 -45.74 2.50
CA LEU A 144 -15.32 -46.89 3.32
C LEU A 144 -16.82 -47.20 3.23
N PHE A 145 -17.67 -46.17 3.17
CA PHE A 145 -19.11 -46.36 2.96
C PHE A 145 -19.43 -46.91 1.56
N ARG A 146 -18.76 -46.40 0.52
CA ARG A 146 -18.88 -46.89 -0.88
C ARG A 146 -18.44 -48.36 -0.99
N THR A 147 -17.28 -48.72 -0.45
CA THR A 147 -16.78 -50.09 -0.42
C THR A 147 -17.69 -51.02 0.37
N THR A 148 -18.18 -50.60 1.55
CA THR A 148 -19.10 -51.41 2.37
C THR A 148 -20.44 -51.65 1.65
N SER A 149 -20.94 -50.65 0.91
CA SER A 149 -22.15 -50.77 0.08
C SER A 149 -21.93 -51.66 -1.14
N GLY A 150 -20.76 -51.59 -1.79
CA GLY A 150 -20.35 -52.47 -2.89
C GLY A 150 -20.26 -53.93 -2.44
N LEU A 151 -19.57 -54.20 -1.32
CA LEU A 151 -19.46 -55.55 -0.75
C LEU A 151 -20.82 -56.16 -0.40
N LYS A 152 -21.79 -55.37 0.09
CA LYS A 152 -23.18 -55.85 0.25
C LYS A 152 -23.77 -56.30 -1.09
N MET A 153 -23.59 -55.50 -2.15
CA MET A 153 -24.11 -55.82 -3.48
C MET A 153 -23.47 -57.11 -4.04
N GLU A 154 -22.15 -57.27 -3.88
CA GLU A 154 -21.39 -58.47 -4.25
C GLU A 154 -21.86 -59.72 -3.49
N ILE A 155 -22.14 -59.61 -2.19
CA ILE A 155 -22.72 -60.72 -1.40
C ILE A 155 -24.11 -61.07 -1.92
N CYS A 156 -24.98 -60.08 -2.16
CA CYS A 156 -26.32 -60.30 -2.68
C CYS A 156 -26.31 -60.96 -4.07
N THR A 157 -25.44 -60.54 -4.99
CA THR A 157 -25.31 -61.16 -6.33
C THR A 157 -24.73 -62.57 -6.22
N ALA A 158 -23.66 -62.78 -5.44
CA ALA A 158 -23.06 -64.09 -5.23
C ALA A 158 -24.07 -65.11 -4.69
N VAL A 159 -24.82 -64.76 -3.62
CA VAL A 159 -25.88 -65.61 -3.03
C VAL A 159 -27.00 -65.91 -4.03
N SER A 160 -27.40 -64.91 -4.83
CA SER A 160 -28.48 -65.06 -5.82
C SER A 160 -28.08 -65.94 -7.01
N CYS A 161 -26.88 -65.74 -7.58
CA CYS A 161 -26.37 -66.51 -8.71
C CYS A 161 -26.12 -67.99 -8.37
N SER A 162 -25.83 -68.29 -7.10
CA SER A 162 -25.49 -69.65 -6.65
C SER A 162 -26.64 -70.39 -5.95
N GLY A 163 -27.80 -69.74 -5.74
CA GLY A 163 -29.03 -70.37 -5.25
C GLY A 163 -29.12 -70.63 -3.74
N TRP A 164 -28.33 -69.93 -2.92
CA TRP A 164 -28.21 -70.22 -1.47
C TRP A 164 -29.28 -69.52 -0.63
N THR A 165 -30.50 -70.06 -0.67
CA THR A 165 -31.70 -69.52 0.01
C THR A 165 -31.66 -69.51 1.55
N ARG A 166 -30.54 -69.90 2.18
CA ARG A 166 -30.36 -69.90 3.65
C ARG A 166 -29.54 -68.73 4.21
N PHE A 167 -28.94 -67.88 3.37
CA PHE A 167 -28.24 -66.68 3.86
C PHE A 167 -29.23 -65.61 4.33
N ARG A 168 -29.03 -65.09 5.55
CA ARG A 168 -29.85 -64.03 6.16
C ARG A 168 -29.45 -62.65 5.67
N LEU A 169 -29.86 -62.31 4.45
CA LEU A 169 -29.57 -61.00 3.84
C LEU A 169 -30.20 -59.83 4.62
N GLU A 170 -31.25 -60.07 5.41
CA GLU A 170 -31.94 -59.06 6.22
C GLU A 170 -31.02 -58.46 7.30
N GLN A 171 -30.10 -59.27 7.85
CA GLN A 171 -29.14 -58.80 8.87
C GLN A 171 -28.06 -57.89 8.26
N LEU A 172 -27.66 -58.19 7.02
CA LEU A 172 -26.72 -57.40 6.22
C LEU A 172 -27.36 -56.05 5.83
N ASP A 173 -28.63 -56.09 5.39
CA ASP A 173 -29.42 -54.92 5.02
C ASP A 173 -29.67 -54.00 6.22
N ALA A 174 -30.15 -54.55 7.34
CA ALA A 174 -30.37 -53.78 8.57
C ALA A 174 -29.08 -53.12 9.10
N ARG A 175 -27.92 -53.77 8.97
CA ARG A 175 -26.64 -53.16 9.36
C ARG A 175 -26.24 -52.02 8.43
N LEU A 176 -26.42 -52.15 7.12
CA LEU A 176 -26.12 -51.04 6.20
C LEU A 176 -27.08 -49.87 6.40
N VAL A 177 -28.38 -50.09 6.59
CA VAL A 177 -29.36 -49.03 6.88
C VAL A 177 -29.03 -48.30 8.19
N SER A 178 -28.57 -49.04 9.22
CA SER A 178 -28.08 -48.43 10.45
C SER A 178 -26.82 -47.59 10.25
N LEU A 179 -25.93 -47.98 9.33
CA LEU A 179 -24.71 -47.24 9.00
C LEU A 179 -25.01 -46.00 8.17
N ASP A 180 -25.84 -46.12 7.13
CA ASP A 180 -26.29 -45.04 6.25
C ASP A 180 -26.90 -43.88 7.04
N ARG A 181 -27.77 -44.15 8.01
CA ARG A 181 -28.35 -43.12 8.88
C ARG A 181 -27.28 -42.35 9.67
N VAL A 182 -26.27 -43.03 10.19
CA VAL A 182 -25.18 -42.39 10.96
C VAL A 182 -24.23 -41.65 10.00
N PHE A 183 -23.94 -42.22 8.84
CA PHE A 183 -23.14 -41.61 7.78
C PHE A 183 -23.76 -40.31 7.28
N ILE A 184 -25.06 -40.28 6.92
CA ILE A 184 -25.76 -39.06 6.49
C ILE A 184 -25.72 -37.99 7.59
N SER A 185 -26.00 -38.38 8.83
CA SER A 185 -25.93 -37.47 9.98
C SER A 185 -24.52 -36.91 10.19
N TRP A 186 -23.48 -37.74 10.06
CA TRP A 186 -22.08 -37.34 10.19
C TRP A 186 -21.68 -36.41 9.04
N VAL A 187 -22.03 -36.73 7.79
CA VAL A 187 -21.71 -35.90 6.61
C VAL A 187 -22.42 -34.54 6.67
N THR A 188 -23.66 -34.47 7.17
CA THR A 188 -24.36 -33.18 7.34
C THR A 188 -23.76 -32.34 8.46
N GLU A 189 -23.42 -32.96 9.60
CA GLU A 189 -22.68 -32.30 10.68
C GLU A 189 -21.29 -31.84 10.20
N ALA A 190 -20.64 -32.64 9.36
CA ALA A 190 -19.31 -32.40 8.82
C ALA A 190 -19.29 -31.18 7.91
N SER A 191 -20.16 -31.13 6.88
CA SER A 191 -20.28 -29.96 6.01
C SER A 191 -20.54 -28.68 6.80
N ARG A 192 -21.44 -28.71 7.81
CA ARG A 192 -21.73 -27.53 8.63
C ARG A 192 -20.51 -27.03 9.43
N ARG A 193 -19.60 -27.92 9.82
CA ARG A 193 -18.35 -27.54 10.50
C ARG A 193 -17.30 -27.03 9.53
N GLU A 194 -17.17 -27.65 8.37
CA GLU A 194 -16.31 -27.22 7.27
C GLU A 194 -16.69 -25.80 6.82
N ASP A 195 -17.98 -25.54 6.56
CA ASP A 195 -18.53 -24.21 6.24
C ASP A 195 -18.23 -23.16 7.34
N GLY A 196 -18.27 -23.57 8.63
CA GLY A 196 -17.90 -22.74 9.77
C GLY A 196 -16.40 -22.41 9.82
N LEU A 197 -15.53 -23.41 9.62
CA LEU A 197 -14.08 -23.23 9.58
C LEU A 197 -13.65 -22.35 8.39
N HIS A 198 -14.27 -22.51 7.21
CA HIS A 198 -14.08 -21.62 6.07
C HIS A 198 -14.47 -20.17 6.41
N ARG A 199 -15.62 -19.97 7.06
CA ARG A 199 -16.07 -18.64 7.52
C ARG A 199 -15.09 -18.01 8.52
N ASP A 200 -14.53 -18.79 9.45
CA ASP A 200 -13.55 -18.31 10.42
C ASP A 200 -12.21 -17.94 9.78
N VAL A 201 -11.73 -18.72 8.79
CA VAL A 201 -10.51 -18.42 8.03
C VAL A 201 -10.70 -17.14 7.20
N LEU A 202 -11.81 -17.03 6.46
CA LEU A 202 -12.14 -15.83 5.68
C LEU A 202 -12.35 -14.61 6.58
N GLY A 203 -13.01 -14.77 7.73
CA GLY A 203 -13.23 -13.71 8.72
C GLY A 203 -11.92 -13.17 9.31
N ARG A 204 -10.99 -14.05 9.68
CA ARG A 204 -9.64 -13.65 10.12
C ARG A 204 -8.84 -12.97 9.00
N GLY A 205 -8.86 -13.52 7.78
CA GLY A 205 -8.20 -12.93 6.62
C GLY A 205 -8.72 -11.53 6.30
N LEU A 206 -10.04 -11.33 6.33
CA LEU A 206 -10.68 -10.04 6.13
C LEU A 206 -10.37 -9.04 7.26
N GLY A 207 -10.36 -9.50 8.51
CA GLY A 207 -9.95 -8.69 9.66
C GLY A 207 -8.51 -8.17 9.51
N GLN A 208 -7.55 -9.08 9.30
CA GLN A 208 -6.15 -8.73 9.07
C GLN A 208 -5.96 -7.77 7.88
N LEU A 209 -6.73 -7.96 6.80
CA LEU A 209 -6.67 -7.10 5.62
C LEU A 209 -7.21 -5.69 5.91
N ARG A 210 -8.35 -5.59 6.61
CA ARG A 210 -8.92 -4.31 7.06
C ARG A 210 -7.96 -3.58 7.98
N ASP A 211 -7.33 -4.29 8.92
CA ASP A 211 -6.42 -3.68 9.89
C ASP A 211 -5.14 -3.19 9.19
N SER A 212 -4.59 -3.99 8.26
CA SER A 212 -3.50 -3.57 7.37
C SER A 212 -3.83 -2.31 6.55
N PHE A 213 -5.07 -2.21 6.04
CA PHE A 213 -5.56 -1.05 5.31
C PHE A 213 -5.72 0.19 6.20
N MET A 214 -6.22 0.02 7.42
CA MET A 214 -6.36 1.11 8.39
C MET A 214 -5.01 1.67 8.82
N ASP A 215 -4.00 0.81 9.01
CA ASP A 215 -2.63 1.21 9.29
C ASP A 215 -2.00 1.96 8.10
N LEU A 216 -2.18 1.47 6.86
CA LEU A 216 -1.73 2.15 5.64
C LEU A 216 -2.36 3.55 5.54
N LYS A 217 -3.68 3.66 5.78
CA LYS A 217 -4.43 4.92 5.78
C LYS A 217 -3.98 5.88 6.90
N LYS A 218 -3.64 5.36 8.09
CA LYS A 218 -3.07 6.15 9.20
C LYS A 218 -1.69 6.69 8.83
N ARG A 219 -0.79 5.83 8.32
CA ARG A 219 0.56 6.22 7.90
C ARG A 219 0.54 7.27 6.77
N PHE A 220 -0.30 7.10 5.76
CA PHE A 220 -0.48 8.10 4.69
C PHE A 220 -1.03 9.44 5.19
N ARG A 221 -1.94 9.44 6.18
CA ARG A 221 -2.39 10.68 6.85
C ARG A 221 -1.25 11.36 7.60
N SER A 222 -0.40 10.58 8.27
CA SER A 222 0.82 11.09 8.92
C SER A 222 1.77 11.70 7.90
N LEU A 223 2.02 11.02 6.77
CA LEU A 223 2.84 11.53 5.66
C LEU A 223 2.33 12.87 5.13
N LYS A 224 1.03 13.00 4.88
CA LYS A 224 0.40 14.27 4.45
C LYS A 224 0.57 15.38 5.48
N LEU A 225 0.44 15.07 6.77
CA LEU A 225 0.57 16.05 7.84
C LEU A 225 2.03 16.48 8.07
N ASN A 226 2.97 15.53 8.00
CA ASN A 226 4.39 15.78 8.18
C ASN A 226 4.93 16.68 7.06
N PHE A 227 4.56 16.42 5.81
CA PHE A 227 4.85 17.31 4.68
C PHE A 227 4.26 18.72 4.87
N LEU A 228 3.08 18.82 5.50
CA LEU A 228 2.45 20.11 5.79
C LEU A 228 3.13 20.89 6.94
N LYS A 229 3.71 20.17 7.91
CA LYS A 229 4.33 20.71 9.13
C LYS A 229 5.81 21.06 8.98
N ARG A 230 6.62 20.14 8.43
CA ARG A 230 8.08 20.27 8.35
C ARG A 230 8.55 21.10 7.14
N ASN A 231 7.71 21.26 6.12
CA ASN A 231 8.08 22.04 4.94
C ASN A 231 7.80 23.53 5.20
N ASP A 232 8.84 24.28 5.57
CA ASP A 232 8.79 25.74 5.56
C ASP A 232 8.77 26.21 4.09
N ARG A 233 7.54 26.32 3.57
CA ARG A 233 7.02 26.14 2.20
C ARG A 233 7.62 26.96 1.04
N THR A 234 8.84 27.47 1.12
CA THR A 234 9.35 28.49 0.19
C THR A 234 10.44 28.05 -0.79
N ARG A 235 11.04 26.85 -0.68
CA ARG A 235 12.13 26.45 -1.61
C ARG A 235 12.43 24.96 -1.89
N ASN A 236 11.90 23.98 -1.16
CA ASN A 236 12.46 22.63 -1.26
C ASN A 236 11.82 21.73 -2.35
N VAL A 237 12.30 21.88 -3.59
CA VAL A 237 11.97 21.01 -4.74
C VAL A 237 12.43 19.54 -4.53
N LYS A 238 13.50 19.28 -3.75
CA LYS A 238 13.92 17.91 -3.39
C LYS A 238 12.86 17.25 -2.50
N ALA A 239 12.36 17.96 -1.48
CA ALA A 239 11.32 17.46 -0.58
C ALA A 239 10.00 17.16 -1.30
N ILE A 240 9.60 17.95 -2.31
CA ILE A 240 8.39 17.64 -3.11
C ILE A 240 8.61 16.38 -3.96
N ARG A 241 9.81 16.16 -4.51
CA ARG A 241 10.16 14.94 -5.26
C ARG A 241 10.18 13.70 -4.37
N ASN A 242 10.86 13.76 -3.22
CA ASN A 242 10.87 12.68 -2.23
C ASN A 242 9.45 12.33 -1.76
N GLN A 243 8.63 13.35 -1.45
CA GLN A 243 7.22 13.14 -1.11
C GLN A 243 6.45 12.42 -2.23
N LEU A 244 6.72 12.72 -3.50
CA LEU A 244 6.05 12.07 -4.64
C LEU A 244 6.42 10.58 -4.72
N GLN A 245 7.71 10.25 -4.59
CA GLN A 245 8.21 8.86 -4.52
C GLN A 245 7.59 8.10 -3.33
N GLN A 246 7.49 8.73 -2.15
CA GLN A 246 6.81 8.12 -1.01
C GLN A 246 5.33 7.82 -1.34
N VAL A 247 4.63 8.75 -2.00
CA VAL A 247 3.22 8.57 -2.39
C VAL A 247 3.05 7.40 -3.37
N GLU A 248 3.97 7.20 -4.30
CA GLU A 248 4.02 6.04 -5.20
C GLU A 248 4.14 4.72 -4.41
N LEU A 249 5.04 4.64 -3.43
CA LEU A 249 5.15 3.48 -2.53
C LEU A 249 3.86 3.21 -1.71
N TYR A 250 3.06 4.23 -1.39
CA TYR A 250 1.74 4.04 -0.76
C TYR A 250 0.69 3.51 -1.74
N GLU A 251 0.78 3.89 -3.02
CA GLU A 251 -0.07 3.36 -4.09
C GLU A 251 0.22 1.86 -4.31
N GLU A 252 1.48 1.46 -4.44
CA GLU A 252 1.88 0.05 -4.57
C GLU A 252 1.40 -0.80 -3.39
N LYS A 253 1.61 -0.32 -2.16
CA LYS A 253 1.11 -0.98 -0.94
C LYS A 253 -0.40 -1.13 -0.98
N LEU A 254 -1.15 -0.14 -1.47
CA LEU A 254 -2.59 -0.24 -1.66
C LEU A 254 -2.96 -1.29 -2.71
N GLN A 255 -2.28 -1.34 -3.86
CA GLN A 255 -2.49 -2.35 -4.90
C GLN A 255 -2.25 -3.78 -4.37
N VAL A 256 -1.23 -4.00 -3.53
CA VAL A 256 -1.00 -5.29 -2.87
C VAL A 256 -2.18 -5.68 -1.96
N LEU A 257 -2.73 -4.74 -1.19
CA LEU A 257 -3.94 -5.00 -0.39
C LEU A 257 -5.16 -5.26 -1.29
N GLN A 258 -5.31 -4.57 -2.43
CA GLN A 258 -6.41 -4.82 -3.38
C GLN A 258 -6.33 -6.23 -3.99
N LYS A 259 -5.13 -6.68 -4.38
CA LYS A 259 -4.88 -8.07 -4.85
C LYS A 259 -5.25 -9.10 -3.77
N ARG A 260 -4.92 -8.84 -2.50
CA ARG A 260 -5.34 -9.68 -1.36
C ARG A 260 -6.87 -9.69 -1.16
N LEU A 261 -7.55 -8.56 -1.34
CA LEU A 261 -9.01 -8.48 -1.27
C LEU A 261 -9.68 -9.32 -2.36
N GLN A 262 -9.16 -9.24 -3.59
CA GLN A 262 -9.65 -10.02 -4.73
C GLN A 262 -9.51 -11.53 -4.50
N ALA A 263 -8.36 -11.97 -3.98
CA ALA A 263 -8.15 -13.38 -3.61
C ALA A 263 -9.13 -13.87 -2.52
N LEU A 264 -9.46 -13.03 -1.53
CA LEU A 264 -10.49 -13.35 -0.53
C LEU A 264 -11.91 -13.41 -1.13
N LEU A 265 -12.22 -12.54 -2.11
CA LEU A 265 -13.50 -12.55 -2.82
C LEU A 265 -13.68 -13.83 -3.66
N GLU A 266 -12.62 -14.29 -4.32
CA GLU A 266 -12.61 -15.54 -5.11
C GLU A 266 -12.79 -16.78 -4.21
N ARG A 267 -12.11 -16.83 -3.06
CA ARG A 267 -12.35 -17.87 -2.04
C ARG A 267 -13.79 -17.82 -1.50
N LEU A 268 -14.32 -16.63 -1.20
CA LEU A 268 -15.70 -16.48 -0.73
C LEU A 268 -16.73 -16.93 -1.79
N GLY A 269 -16.44 -16.77 -3.08
CA GLY A 269 -17.29 -17.24 -4.17
C GLY A 269 -17.22 -18.74 -4.45
N SER A 270 -16.16 -19.43 -4.03
CA SER A 270 -15.93 -20.86 -4.29
C SER A 270 -16.14 -21.76 -3.06
N GLU A 271 -15.81 -21.29 -1.86
CA GLU A 271 -15.80 -22.09 -0.62
C GLU A 271 -17.12 -22.01 0.17
N VAL A 272 -17.85 -20.89 0.11
CA VAL A 272 -19.00 -20.65 1.01
C VAL A 272 -20.33 -20.69 0.26
N LYS A 273 -21.20 -21.64 0.62
CA LYS A 273 -22.58 -21.70 0.14
C LYS A 273 -23.43 -20.58 0.75
N GLU A 274 -24.37 -20.05 -0.04
CA GLU A 274 -25.27 -18.94 0.33
C GLU A 274 -26.11 -19.22 1.59
N GLU A 275 -25.58 -18.84 2.75
CA GLU A 275 -26.28 -18.69 4.03
C GLU A 275 -25.95 -17.32 4.63
N GLY A 276 -26.81 -16.79 5.50
CA GLY A 276 -26.85 -15.36 5.89
C GLY A 276 -25.51 -14.66 6.13
N ALA A 277 -24.59 -15.25 6.91
CA ALA A 277 -23.29 -14.59 7.19
C ALA A 277 -22.26 -14.66 6.05
N ALA A 278 -22.50 -15.45 4.99
CA ALA A 278 -21.79 -15.33 3.72
C ALA A 278 -22.15 -14.00 3.02
N CYS A 279 -23.41 -13.57 3.14
CA CYS A 279 -23.87 -12.28 2.66
C CYS A 279 -23.26 -11.13 3.49
N GLU A 280 -23.19 -11.27 4.81
CA GLU A 280 -22.50 -10.31 5.69
C GLU A 280 -21.01 -10.18 5.35
N ALA A 281 -20.30 -11.31 5.15
CA ALA A 281 -18.90 -11.30 4.73
C ALA A 281 -18.72 -10.63 3.35
N ARG A 282 -19.61 -10.90 2.39
CA ARG A 282 -19.56 -10.27 1.06
C ARG A 282 -19.85 -8.77 1.15
N ALA A 283 -20.80 -8.35 1.99
CA ALA A 283 -21.07 -6.93 2.25
C ALA A 283 -19.86 -6.23 2.88
N ALA A 284 -19.19 -6.84 3.86
CA ALA A 284 -17.97 -6.31 4.47
C ALA A 284 -16.80 -6.22 3.48
N VAL A 285 -16.62 -7.20 2.59
CA VAL A 285 -15.65 -7.14 1.48
C VAL A 285 -15.97 -5.99 0.51
N SER A 286 -17.25 -5.81 0.18
CA SER A 286 -17.71 -4.78 -0.76
C SER A 286 -17.54 -3.36 -0.19
N GLU A 287 -17.79 -3.21 1.11
CA GLU A 287 -17.56 -1.97 1.86
C GLU A 287 -16.07 -1.66 1.99
N LEU A 288 -15.22 -2.65 2.30
CA LEU A 288 -13.77 -2.46 2.30
C LEU A 288 -13.26 -2.07 0.91
N GLN A 289 -13.77 -2.70 -0.16
CA GLN A 289 -13.45 -2.33 -1.56
C GLN A 289 -13.85 -0.88 -1.89
N ARG A 290 -14.99 -0.41 -1.38
CA ARG A 290 -15.42 0.99 -1.51
C ARG A 290 -14.44 1.93 -0.80
N GLN A 291 -14.12 1.66 0.46
CA GLN A 291 -13.18 2.45 1.26
C GLN A 291 -11.77 2.49 0.65
N MET A 292 -11.31 1.38 0.06
CA MET A 292 -10.02 1.32 -0.61
C MET A 292 -9.97 2.17 -1.89
N ARG A 293 -11.05 2.19 -2.70
CA ARG A 293 -11.14 3.08 -3.88
C ARG A 293 -11.26 4.56 -3.51
N GLU A 294 -11.95 4.88 -2.42
CA GLU A 294 -12.01 6.25 -1.90
C GLU A 294 -10.64 6.71 -1.38
N PHE A 295 -9.87 5.78 -0.80
CA PHE A 295 -8.51 6.03 -0.37
C PHE A 295 -7.53 6.17 -1.56
N GLU A 296 -7.65 5.31 -2.58
CA GLU A 296 -6.94 5.41 -3.87
C GLU A 296 -7.14 6.79 -4.51
N GLN A 297 -8.40 7.25 -4.62
CA GLN A 297 -8.71 8.60 -5.09
C GLN A 297 -8.07 9.70 -4.22
N SER A 298 -7.94 9.48 -2.91
CA SER A 298 -7.25 10.40 -1.98
C SER A 298 -5.73 10.43 -2.19
N ILE A 299 -5.11 9.29 -2.54
CA ILE A 299 -3.70 9.18 -2.94
C ILE A 299 -3.49 9.95 -4.24
N CYS A 300 -4.21 9.61 -5.31
CA CYS A 300 -4.07 10.27 -6.62
C CYS A 300 -4.35 11.78 -6.57
N ASN A 301 -5.29 12.21 -5.72
CA ASN A 301 -5.54 13.64 -5.52
C ASN A 301 -4.37 14.33 -4.79
N HIS A 302 -3.74 13.68 -3.80
CA HIS A 302 -2.55 14.25 -3.15
C HIS A 302 -1.35 14.29 -4.10
N GLN A 303 -1.11 13.22 -4.86
CA GLN A 303 -0.07 13.14 -5.89
C GLN A 303 -0.21 14.28 -6.90
N ARG A 304 -1.41 14.48 -7.46
CA ARG A 304 -1.71 15.60 -8.38
C ARG A 304 -1.47 16.96 -7.73
N THR A 305 -1.80 17.14 -6.45
CA THR A 305 -1.49 18.40 -5.73
C THR A 305 0.02 18.61 -5.61
N LEU A 306 0.80 17.58 -5.31
CA LEU A 306 2.27 17.64 -5.24
C LEU A 306 2.89 17.95 -6.61
N GLU A 307 2.44 17.29 -7.68
CA GLU A 307 2.88 17.59 -9.06
C GLU A 307 2.64 19.05 -9.45
N MET A 308 1.46 19.60 -9.13
CA MET A 308 1.12 20.99 -9.46
C MET A 308 1.93 21.97 -8.59
N THR A 309 2.19 21.63 -7.33
CA THR A 309 3.08 22.41 -6.44
C THR A 309 4.52 22.38 -6.97
N HIS A 310 5.02 21.24 -7.45
CA HIS A 310 6.33 21.09 -8.07
C HIS A 310 6.46 21.92 -9.37
N LYS A 311 5.44 21.90 -10.23
CA LYS A 311 5.38 22.71 -11.46
C LYS A 311 5.35 24.22 -11.15
N LEU A 312 4.57 24.63 -10.15
CA LEU A 312 4.50 26.02 -9.66
C LEU A 312 5.86 26.50 -9.14
N GLN A 313 6.49 25.70 -8.29
CA GLN A 313 7.79 26.02 -7.68
C GLN A 313 8.87 26.20 -8.75
N ARG A 314 9.01 25.23 -9.69
CA ARG A 314 9.96 25.32 -10.81
C ARG A 314 9.73 26.57 -11.67
N ALA A 315 8.49 26.83 -12.07
CA ALA A 315 8.16 27.99 -12.90
C ALA A 315 8.51 29.32 -12.19
N THR A 316 8.35 29.37 -10.86
CA THR A 316 8.67 30.56 -10.07
C THR A 316 10.16 30.72 -9.81
N GLU A 317 10.93 29.62 -9.69
CA GLU A 317 12.39 29.65 -9.64
C GLU A 317 13.01 30.15 -10.95
N GLU A 318 12.53 29.67 -12.10
CA GLU A 318 12.90 30.19 -13.43
C GLU A 318 12.60 31.69 -13.56
N TYR A 319 11.42 32.11 -13.10
CA TYR A 319 11.02 33.52 -13.12
C TYR A 319 11.90 34.37 -12.18
N HIS A 320 12.22 33.87 -10.97
CA HIS A 320 13.07 34.59 -10.02
C HIS A 320 14.46 34.85 -10.59
N PHE A 321 15.07 33.86 -11.25
CA PHE A 321 16.35 34.03 -11.92
C PHE A 321 16.32 35.14 -12.97
N TRP A 322 15.30 35.17 -13.84
CA TRP A 322 15.12 36.28 -14.79
C TRP A 322 14.88 37.62 -14.08
N SER A 323 14.05 37.64 -13.03
CA SER A 323 13.72 38.85 -12.28
C SER A 323 14.94 39.48 -11.60
N GLU A 324 15.88 38.67 -11.13
CA GLU A 324 17.14 39.13 -10.53
C GLU A 324 18.10 39.67 -11.61
N GLU A 325 18.27 38.98 -12.74
CA GLU A 325 19.14 39.46 -13.83
C GLU A 325 18.59 40.72 -14.51
N ALA A 326 17.28 40.81 -14.76
CA ALA A 326 16.63 42.02 -15.26
C ALA A 326 16.81 43.20 -14.29
N SER A 327 16.63 42.96 -12.98
CA SER A 327 16.90 43.98 -11.95
C SER A 327 18.37 44.44 -11.94
N ALA A 328 19.30 43.50 -12.15
CA ALA A 328 20.71 43.81 -12.30
C ALA A 328 21.01 44.61 -13.58
N THR A 329 20.41 44.28 -14.73
CA THR A 329 20.52 45.05 -15.97
C THR A 329 20.00 46.48 -15.79
N ILE A 330 18.82 46.64 -15.20
CA ILE A 330 18.24 47.96 -14.90
C ILE A 330 19.23 48.79 -14.07
N ALA A 331 19.80 48.23 -13.00
CA ALA A 331 20.80 48.93 -12.18
C ALA A 331 22.11 49.24 -12.92
N ARG A 332 22.57 48.37 -13.84
CA ARG A 332 23.75 48.60 -14.69
C ARG A 332 23.51 49.73 -15.70
N VAL A 333 22.34 49.72 -16.36
CA VAL A 333 21.96 50.71 -17.38
C VAL A 333 21.63 52.07 -16.76
N ASP A 334 20.97 52.11 -15.61
CA ASP A 334 20.72 53.36 -14.85
C ASP A 334 22.05 54.04 -14.47
N ARG A 335 23.01 53.28 -13.95
CA ARG A 335 24.38 53.78 -13.68
C ARG A 335 25.06 54.29 -14.95
N ALA A 336 25.07 53.50 -16.03
CA ALA A 336 25.68 53.90 -17.30
C ALA A 336 25.03 55.18 -17.88
N SER A 337 23.72 55.35 -17.73
CA SER A 337 23.01 56.54 -18.19
C SER A 337 23.51 57.83 -17.51
N SER A 338 23.87 57.74 -16.23
CA SER A 338 24.41 58.88 -15.47
C SER A 338 25.82 59.30 -15.90
N GLU A 339 26.55 58.41 -16.58
CA GLU A 339 27.91 58.65 -17.08
C GLU A 339 27.92 59.18 -18.52
N CYS A 340 26.83 58.98 -19.28
CA CYS A 340 26.69 59.43 -20.66
C CYS A 340 26.68 60.98 -20.79
N ARG A 341 27.50 61.52 -21.70
CA ARG A 341 27.60 62.96 -21.98
C ARG A 341 27.25 63.38 -23.41
N SER A 342 27.11 62.43 -24.33
CA SER A 342 26.73 62.68 -25.72
C SER A 342 25.38 62.03 -26.01
N THR A 343 24.61 62.68 -26.88
CA THR A 343 23.34 62.18 -27.40
C THR A 343 23.48 60.75 -27.93
N ASP A 344 24.44 60.53 -28.83
CA ASP A 344 24.66 59.23 -29.49
C ASP A 344 24.94 58.07 -28.52
N ALA A 345 25.61 58.35 -27.39
CA ALA A 345 25.86 57.34 -26.36
C ALA A 345 24.58 56.95 -25.62
N VAL A 346 23.70 57.91 -25.35
CA VAL A 346 22.38 57.64 -24.74
C VAL A 346 21.47 56.91 -25.73
N SER A 347 21.46 57.32 -27.01
CA SER A 347 20.70 56.64 -28.07
C SER A 347 21.14 55.17 -28.23
N LEU A 348 22.45 54.90 -28.20
CA LEU A 348 22.99 53.54 -28.28
C LEU A 348 22.65 52.72 -27.03
N LEU A 349 22.79 53.29 -25.84
CA LEU A 349 22.44 52.62 -24.57
C LEU A 349 20.95 52.27 -24.53
N TYR A 350 20.08 53.19 -24.94
CA TYR A 350 18.64 52.97 -25.09
C TYR A 350 18.33 51.86 -26.10
N GLN A 351 18.97 51.89 -27.28
CA GLN A 351 18.76 50.87 -28.31
C GLN A 351 19.23 49.48 -27.85
N GLN A 352 20.36 49.38 -27.14
CA GLN A 352 20.81 48.11 -26.57
C GLN A 352 19.87 47.62 -25.46
N PHE A 353 19.50 48.49 -24.51
CA PHE A 353 18.53 48.15 -23.47
C PHE A 353 17.20 47.65 -24.07
N GLN A 354 16.70 48.32 -25.11
CA GLN A 354 15.51 47.86 -25.82
C GLN A 354 15.70 46.50 -26.51
N THR A 355 16.88 46.23 -27.05
CA THR A 355 17.17 44.99 -27.79
C THR A 355 17.35 43.78 -26.86
N PHE A 356 17.74 43.98 -25.61
CA PHE A 356 17.91 42.90 -24.63
C PHE A 356 16.66 42.63 -23.78
N GLU A 357 16.01 43.66 -23.22
CA GLU A 357 14.90 43.44 -22.28
C GLU A 357 13.57 43.11 -22.97
N TRP A 358 13.13 43.95 -23.93
CA TRP A 358 11.78 43.81 -24.53
C TRP A 358 11.49 42.47 -25.23
N PRO A 359 12.45 41.81 -25.92
CA PRO A 359 12.19 40.50 -26.51
C PRO A 359 11.93 39.39 -25.49
N THR A 360 12.41 39.52 -24.25
CA THR A 360 12.21 38.51 -23.20
C THR A 360 10.87 38.66 -22.48
N LEU A 361 10.33 39.89 -22.41
CA LEU A 361 9.13 40.21 -21.62
C LEU A 361 7.87 39.38 -21.97
N PRO A 362 7.53 39.13 -23.26
CA PRO A 362 6.36 38.31 -23.60
C PRO A 362 6.44 36.87 -23.05
N GLU A 363 7.63 36.27 -23.05
CA GLU A 363 7.84 34.93 -22.48
C GLU A 363 7.62 34.92 -20.96
N GLN A 364 7.98 36.01 -20.29
CA GLN A 364 7.78 36.16 -18.85
C GLN A 364 6.33 36.47 -18.49
N ASP A 365 5.60 37.23 -19.31
CA ASP A 365 4.15 37.38 -19.18
C ASP A 365 3.43 36.02 -19.30
N GLU A 366 3.86 35.15 -20.21
CA GLU A 366 3.39 33.76 -20.30
C GLU A 366 3.83 32.89 -19.11
N ARG A 367 5.06 33.05 -18.60
CA ARG A 367 5.54 32.35 -17.38
C ARG A 367 4.73 32.76 -16.15
N ILE A 368 4.46 34.05 -15.97
CA ILE A 368 3.59 34.58 -14.90
C ILE A 368 2.15 34.08 -15.05
N SER A 369 1.62 34.04 -16.27
CA SER A 369 0.29 33.45 -16.53
C SER A 369 0.25 31.96 -16.15
N ARG A 370 1.32 31.20 -16.43
CA ARG A 370 1.47 29.82 -15.98
C ARG A 370 1.57 29.71 -14.45
N ILE A 371 2.34 30.57 -13.78
CA ILE A 371 2.48 30.60 -12.32
C ILE A 371 1.10 30.81 -11.66
N THR A 372 0.34 31.81 -12.13
CA THR A 372 -1.03 32.06 -11.66
C THR A 372 -1.95 30.85 -11.87
N ALA A 373 -1.97 30.25 -13.07
CA ALA A 373 -2.82 29.10 -13.36
C ALA A 373 -2.47 27.84 -12.54
N HIS A 374 -1.19 27.58 -12.28
CA HIS A 374 -0.78 26.49 -11.38
C HIS A 374 -1.15 26.81 -9.92
N GLY A 375 -0.98 28.06 -9.47
CA GLY A 375 -1.44 28.53 -8.16
C GLY A 375 -2.93 28.28 -7.96
N ASP A 376 -3.79 28.80 -8.85
CA ASP A 376 -5.24 28.61 -8.82
C ASP A 376 -5.65 27.13 -8.81
N THR A 377 -4.91 26.29 -9.55
CA THR A 377 -5.14 24.83 -9.58
C THR A 377 -4.79 24.17 -8.24
N VAL A 378 -3.66 24.54 -7.61
CA VAL A 378 -3.26 24.04 -6.30
C VAL A 378 -4.26 24.47 -5.22
N MET A 379 -4.69 25.74 -5.22
CA MET A 379 -5.71 26.26 -4.29
C MET A 379 -7.04 25.50 -4.44
N SER A 380 -7.50 25.30 -5.68
CA SER A 380 -8.73 24.55 -5.98
C SER A 380 -8.63 23.08 -5.54
N ALA A 381 -7.46 22.45 -5.70
CA ALA A 381 -7.24 21.09 -5.24
C ALA A 381 -7.24 20.99 -3.70
N MET A 382 -6.55 21.92 -3.00
CA MET A 382 -6.49 21.93 -1.54
C MET A 382 -7.85 22.25 -0.88
N THR A 383 -8.63 23.16 -1.44
CA THR A 383 -9.97 23.51 -0.93
C THR A 383 -11.03 22.43 -1.17
N SER A 384 -10.80 21.49 -2.10
CA SER A 384 -11.70 20.37 -2.36
C SER A 384 -11.62 19.21 -1.35
N GLY A 385 -10.64 19.22 -0.43
CA GLY A 385 -10.48 18.20 0.60
C GLY A 385 -11.13 18.59 1.93
N GLU A 386 -12.19 17.88 2.33
CA GLU A 386 -12.97 18.16 3.57
C GLU A 386 -12.13 18.25 4.86
N ASP A 387 -10.97 17.56 4.92
CA ASP A 387 -10.13 17.47 6.13
C ASP A 387 -9.16 18.67 6.36
N LEU A 388 -9.00 19.61 5.41
CA LEU A 388 -7.89 20.61 5.43
C LEU A 388 -8.29 22.09 5.30
N ALA A 389 -9.59 22.41 5.24
CA ALA A 389 -10.10 23.78 5.04
C ALA A 389 -9.81 24.81 6.17
N LEU A 390 -8.99 24.46 7.17
CA LEU A 390 -8.68 25.30 8.34
C LEU A 390 -7.24 25.84 8.38
N THR A 391 -6.39 25.58 7.38
CA THR A 391 -5.13 26.34 7.23
C THR A 391 -5.42 27.76 6.75
N ARG A 392 -5.69 28.60 7.75
CA ARG A 392 -5.79 30.05 7.72
C ARG A 392 -4.64 30.65 6.89
N GLU A 393 -5.01 31.30 5.78
CA GLU A 393 -4.13 31.90 4.77
C GLU A 393 -3.44 30.89 3.85
N ASP A 394 -3.98 30.77 2.62
CA ASP A 394 -3.40 29.94 1.56
C ASP A 394 -2.05 30.54 1.11
N GLN A 395 -0.96 29.92 1.57
CA GLN A 395 0.39 30.38 1.29
C GLN A 395 0.77 30.25 -0.20
N GLY A 396 0.12 29.35 -0.94
CA GLY A 396 0.26 29.26 -2.40
C GLY A 396 -0.30 30.49 -3.10
N GLN A 397 -1.41 31.04 -2.59
CA GLN A 397 -1.96 32.32 -3.05
C GLN A 397 -0.96 33.45 -2.82
N ARG A 398 -0.44 33.60 -1.60
CA ARG A 398 0.54 34.65 -1.25
C ARG A 398 1.82 34.58 -2.08
N TYR A 399 2.28 33.37 -2.40
CA TYR A 399 3.47 33.17 -3.22
C TYR A 399 3.24 33.59 -4.67
N THR A 400 2.09 33.20 -5.23
CA THR A 400 1.63 33.61 -6.56
C THR A 400 1.49 35.14 -6.63
N GLU A 401 0.77 35.75 -5.69
CA GLU A 401 0.58 37.20 -5.57
C GLU A 401 1.90 37.96 -5.44
N LYS A 402 2.85 37.48 -4.61
CA LYS A 402 4.18 38.08 -4.46
C LYS A 402 4.96 38.06 -5.77
N THR A 403 4.87 36.97 -6.52
CA THR A 403 5.58 36.79 -7.79
C THR A 403 5.01 37.70 -8.88
N VAL A 404 3.67 37.73 -9.02
CA VAL A 404 2.95 38.65 -9.91
C VAL A 404 3.24 40.12 -9.56
N SER A 405 3.28 40.45 -8.26
CA SER A 405 3.64 41.78 -7.79
C SER A 405 5.08 42.15 -8.18
N LYS A 406 6.05 41.25 -7.98
CA LYS A 406 7.45 41.50 -8.38
C LYS A 406 7.59 41.69 -9.88
N HIS A 407 6.84 40.95 -10.69
CA HIS A 407 6.80 41.15 -12.15
C HIS A 407 6.31 42.55 -12.51
N SER A 408 5.22 43.01 -11.90
CA SER A 408 4.71 44.37 -12.13
C SER A 408 5.73 45.47 -11.76
N GLU A 409 6.53 45.25 -10.71
CA GLU A 409 7.60 46.15 -10.28
C GLU A 409 8.78 46.20 -11.26
N VAL A 410 9.24 45.03 -11.74
CA VAL A 410 10.33 44.93 -12.72
C VAL A 410 9.91 45.53 -14.06
N VAL A 411 8.72 45.18 -14.57
CA VAL A 411 8.16 45.75 -15.80
C VAL A 411 7.96 47.27 -15.69
N GLY A 412 7.54 47.76 -14.51
CA GLY A 412 7.49 49.20 -14.21
C GLY A 412 8.87 49.85 -14.28
N SER A 413 9.87 49.23 -13.65
CA SER A 413 11.25 49.73 -13.62
C SER A 413 11.91 49.76 -15.00
N ILE A 414 11.64 48.78 -15.87
CA ILE A 414 12.09 48.77 -17.28
C ILE A 414 11.49 49.96 -18.05
N LYS A 415 10.18 50.21 -17.89
CA LYS A 415 9.48 51.34 -18.52
C LYS A 415 10.02 52.68 -18.03
N GLU A 416 10.14 52.86 -16.72
CA GLU A 416 10.70 54.08 -16.16
C GLU A 416 12.13 54.37 -16.63
N LEU A 417 13.00 53.36 -16.69
CA LEU A 417 14.37 53.54 -17.18
C LEU A 417 14.41 53.86 -18.68
N SER A 418 13.56 53.21 -19.47
CA SER A 418 13.33 53.52 -20.89
C SER A 418 12.93 54.99 -21.08
N ASP A 419 11.99 55.49 -20.27
CA ASP A 419 11.53 56.88 -20.33
C ASP A 419 12.61 57.87 -19.84
N ARG A 420 13.33 57.54 -18.75
CA ARG A 420 14.48 58.33 -18.25
C ARG A 420 15.58 58.49 -19.31
N LEU A 421 15.88 57.42 -20.06
CA LEU A 421 16.86 57.44 -21.16
C LEU A 421 16.40 58.35 -22.31
N MET A 422 15.15 58.27 -22.75
CA MET A 422 14.62 59.17 -23.79
C MET A 422 14.59 60.64 -23.33
N GLU A 423 14.24 60.91 -22.08
CA GLU A 423 14.26 62.27 -21.53
C GLU A 423 15.68 62.84 -21.46
N LEU A 424 16.67 62.02 -21.10
CA LEU A 424 18.09 62.38 -21.11
C LEU A 424 18.59 62.69 -22.53
N GLU A 425 18.22 61.86 -23.51
CA GLU A 425 18.55 62.08 -24.92
C GLU A 425 18.01 63.43 -25.42
N ALA A 426 16.74 63.75 -25.10
CA ALA A 426 16.12 65.02 -25.45
C ALA A 426 16.80 66.22 -24.76
N LYS A 427 17.18 66.10 -23.48
CA LYS A 427 17.93 67.13 -22.73
C LYS A 427 19.31 67.40 -23.35
N LEU A 428 20.01 66.37 -23.83
CA LEU A 428 21.30 66.51 -24.51
C LEU A 428 21.15 67.17 -25.89
N LYS A 429 20.17 66.76 -26.70
CA LYS A 429 19.83 67.42 -27.99
C LYS A 429 19.55 68.92 -27.81
N LEU A 430 18.79 69.30 -26.78
CA LEU A 430 18.47 70.70 -26.50
C LEU A 430 19.70 71.51 -26.03
N ARG A 431 20.63 70.90 -25.29
CA ARG A 431 21.93 71.55 -24.97
C ARG A 431 22.75 71.79 -26.24
N GLN A 432 22.90 70.77 -27.08
CA GLN A 432 23.66 70.87 -28.34
C GLN A 432 23.11 71.97 -29.27
N GLN A 433 21.80 72.20 -29.30
CA GLN A 433 21.21 73.33 -30.04
C GLN A 433 21.54 74.70 -29.39
N LYS A 434 21.42 74.82 -28.06
CA LYS A 434 21.70 76.09 -27.34
C LYS A 434 23.17 76.50 -27.36
N ASP A 435 24.08 75.54 -27.38
CA ASP A 435 25.51 75.77 -27.50
C ASP A 435 25.90 76.09 -28.97
N GLY A 436 25.05 75.74 -29.94
CA GLY A 436 25.19 76.12 -31.36
C GLY A 436 24.69 77.54 -31.68
N ASP A 437 23.57 77.97 -31.10
CA ASP A 437 23.02 79.33 -31.33
C ASP A 437 23.89 80.45 -30.75
N GLN A 438 24.62 80.22 -29.64
CA GLN A 438 25.49 81.24 -29.05
C GLN A 438 26.68 81.63 -29.95
N VAL A 439 27.11 80.76 -30.86
CA VAL A 439 28.18 81.06 -31.83
C VAL A 439 27.70 82.02 -32.92
N MET A 440 26.39 82.13 -33.15
CA MET A 440 25.81 83.04 -34.16
C MET A 440 25.54 84.46 -33.64
N GLU A 441 25.46 84.68 -32.32
CA GLU A 441 25.31 86.04 -31.76
C GLU A 441 26.65 86.76 -31.59
N GLU A 442 27.76 86.09 -31.24
CA GLU A 442 29.08 86.74 -31.09
C GLU A 442 29.63 87.30 -32.42
N GLU A 443 29.26 86.76 -33.58
CA GLU A 443 29.72 87.28 -34.89
C GLU A 443 29.01 88.58 -35.35
N THR A 444 28.07 89.12 -34.55
CA THR A 444 27.27 90.31 -34.92
C THR A 444 27.52 91.56 -34.08
N VAL A 445 28.45 91.55 -33.12
CA VAL A 445 28.69 92.67 -32.20
C VAL A 445 30.08 93.34 -32.37
N GLU A 446 30.96 92.83 -33.25
CA GLU A 446 32.23 93.51 -33.59
C GLU A 446 32.10 94.55 -34.73
N LYS A 447 31.11 95.44 -34.65
CA LYS A 447 31.04 96.67 -35.46
C LYS A 447 30.23 97.76 -34.75
N ASP A 448 30.69 99.00 -34.90
CA ASP A 448 30.10 100.24 -34.41
C ASP A 448 30.22 100.53 -32.90
N GLU A 449 31.46 100.57 -32.37
CA GLU A 449 31.76 101.39 -31.17
C GLU A 449 33.16 102.06 -31.25
N GLU A 450 33.40 102.86 -32.30
CA GLU A 450 34.63 103.67 -32.44
C GLU A 450 34.36 105.11 -32.93
N THR A 451 33.44 105.85 -32.28
CA THR A 451 33.43 107.33 -32.31
C THR A 451 32.61 107.93 -31.14
N GLU A 452 32.83 109.21 -30.83
CA GLU A 452 32.14 110.04 -29.80
C GLU A 452 32.67 110.04 -28.34
N GLU A 453 33.96 109.74 -28.12
CA GLU A 453 34.70 110.34 -26.98
C GLU A 453 34.96 111.84 -27.22
N ALA A 454 33.93 112.70 -27.12
CA ALA A 454 34.09 114.14 -27.42
C ALA A 454 33.21 115.14 -26.63
N LYS A 455 32.48 114.74 -25.56
CA LYS A 455 31.66 115.68 -24.76
C LYS A 455 31.86 115.57 -23.25
N GLU A 456 33.07 115.95 -22.84
CA GLU A 456 33.43 116.27 -21.46
C GLU A 456 32.72 117.54 -20.94
N LYS A 457 32.51 117.63 -19.61
CA LYS A 457 32.15 118.85 -18.83
C LYS A 457 30.80 119.57 -19.13
N ASN A 458 29.75 119.24 -18.35
CA ASN A 458 29.25 120.11 -17.27
C ASN A 458 28.00 119.58 -16.53
N LEU A 459 28.17 119.16 -15.28
CA LEU A 459 27.41 119.54 -14.05
C LEU A 459 27.82 118.55 -12.95
N LYS A 460 28.79 118.91 -12.12
CA LYS A 460 28.59 119.33 -10.72
C LYS A 460 27.98 118.22 -9.83
N GLU A 461 28.75 117.65 -8.89
CA GLU A 461 29.06 118.27 -7.59
C GLU A 461 27.76 118.41 -6.75
N ASN A 462 27.57 117.79 -5.57
CA ASN A 462 28.51 117.28 -4.56
C ASN A 462 27.78 116.37 -3.55
N ARG A 463 28.42 115.31 -3.02
CA ARG A 463 28.62 115.02 -1.56
C ARG A 463 28.78 113.54 -1.23
N ARG A 464 29.91 113.28 -0.56
CA ARG A 464 30.28 112.04 0.15
C ARG A 464 29.56 111.99 1.51
N MET A 465 29.19 110.81 2.02
CA MET A 465 29.89 110.14 3.15
C MET A 465 29.04 109.06 3.86
N LYS A 466 29.70 107.90 4.07
CA LYS A 466 29.71 107.05 5.29
C LYS A 466 28.41 106.47 5.86
N ASP A 467 28.29 105.16 5.64
CA ASP A 467 28.41 104.10 6.66
C ASP A 467 27.43 103.98 7.86
N VAL A 468 26.94 102.73 7.98
CA VAL A 468 26.67 101.98 9.23
C VAL A 468 25.43 102.39 10.05
N LYS A 469 24.32 101.61 9.90
CA LYS A 469 23.89 100.64 10.94
C LYS A 469 22.70 99.74 10.57
N ARG A 470 22.70 98.57 11.23
CA ARG A 470 21.65 97.57 11.41
C ARG A 470 20.27 98.14 11.79
N MET A 471 19.19 97.52 11.27
CA MET A 471 18.07 96.87 12.01
C MET A 471 17.06 96.37 10.95
N ASP A 472 16.61 95.10 10.91
CA ASP A 472 15.91 94.24 11.89
C ASP A 472 14.37 94.40 11.88
N LYS A 473 13.68 93.25 11.85
CA LYS A 473 12.23 92.94 12.03
C LYS A 473 11.14 93.33 11.01
N ASN A 474 10.67 92.28 10.34
CA ASN A 474 9.31 91.68 10.44
C ASN A 474 8.03 92.54 10.37
N LYS A 475 7.14 92.16 9.43
CA LYS A 475 5.91 91.37 9.71
C LYS A 475 5.36 90.78 8.38
N ARG A 476 5.09 89.47 8.23
CA ARG A 476 3.92 88.66 8.69
C ARG A 476 2.66 88.89 7.81
N GLU A 477 1.75 87.93 7.55
CA GLU A 477 1.42 86.63 8.20
C GLU A 477 0.56 85.75 7.24
N HIS A 478 0.64 84.40 7.35
CA HIS A 478 -0.31 83.35 6.89
C HIS A 478 -0.73 83.31 5.38
N SER A 479 -1.24 82.23 4.77
CA SER A 479 -1.78 80.94 5.25
C SER A 479 -1.55 79.83 4.18
N ASP A 480 -1.47 78.50 4.38
CA ASP A 480 -0.99 77.57 5.44
C ASP A 480 -0.87 76.16 4.75
N GLU A 481 -1.04 75.02 5.45
CA GLU A 481 -1.18 73.59 4.99
C GLU A 481 -0.23 72.94 3.95
N LEU A 482 0.65 72.03 4.41
CA LEU A 482 0.75 70.65 3.88
C LEU A 482 1.48 69.71 4.87
N LEU A 483 1.07 68.43 4.88
CA LEU A 483 1.62 67.34 5.69
C LEU A 483 2.82 66.70 4.99
N GLU A 484 3.82 66.21 5.74
CA GLU A 484 4.11 64.76 5.82
C GLU A 484 5.21 64.37 6.81
N LEU A 485 5.13 63.10 7.20
CA LEU A 485 5.79 62.39 8.30
C LEU A 485 7.33 62.27 8.21
N LYS A 486 7.96 62.19 9.40
CA LYS A 486 9.22 61.46 9.62
C LYS A 486 9.16 60.66 10.92
N GLU A 487 8.77 59.40 10.78
CA GLU A 487 9.14 58.26 11.65
C GLU A 487 10.42 57.62 11.07
N THR A 488 11.29 56.90 11.78
CA THR A 488 11.66 56.69 13.20
C THR A 488 13.20 56.55 13.17
N GLY A 489 14.04 56.86 14.17
CA GLY A 489 13.89 56.77 15.61
C GLY A 489 14.43 55.44 16.12
N HIS A 490 15.74 55.30 16.41
CA HIS A 490 16.33 54.19 17.21
C HIS A 490 17.71 54.55 17.81
N THR A 491 17.82 54.35 19.13
CA THR A 491 19.02 54.35 20.01
C THR A 491 18.53 53.96 21.41
N PRO A 492 19.39 53.49 22.33
CA PRO A 492 20.57 52.62 22.16
C PRO A 492 20.57 51.48 23.22
N GLU A 493 21.60 50.62 23.26
CA GLU A 493 21.94 49.93 24.52
C GLU A 493 23.46 49.73 24.70
N LEU A 494 23.94 50.04 25.90
CA LEU A 494 25.25 49.65 26.43
C LEU A 494 25.07 49.34 27.93
N ALA A 495 25.79 48.33 28.40
CA ALA A 495 25.63 47.73 29.72
C ALA A 495 25.97 48.66 30.91
N ALA A 496 25.26 48.48 32.03
CA ALA A 496 25.86 48.51 33.37
C ALA A 496 24.97 47.90 34.48
N VAL A 497 25.61 47.06 35.29
CA VAL A 497 25.21 46.52 36.60
C VAL A 497 24.86 47.60 37.63
N HIS A 498 23.74 47.47 38.39
CA HIS A 498 23.75 47.34 39.87
C HIS A 498 22.35 47.18 40.53
N ASP A 499 22.37 46.67 41.77
CA ASP A 499 21.25 46.45 42.68
C ASP A 499 20.34 47.65 43.02
N GLY A 500 19.07 47.33 43.28
CA GLY A 500 18.61 47.42 44.68
C GLY A 500 17.72 48.59 45.12
N LYS A 501 16.57 48.19 45.71
CA LYS A 501 15.96 48.76 46.93
C LYS A 501 14.95 49.93 46.82
N ALA A 502 13.69 49.52 46.85
CA ALA A 502 12.63 49.95 47.78
C ALA A 502 11.63 51.09 47.45
N ALA A 503 10.41 50.81 47.92
CA ALA A 503 9.40 51.70 48.50
C ALA A 503 8.30 52.31 47.59
N ALA A 504 7.13 51.63 47.63
CA ALA A 504 5.80 52.19 47.88
C ALA A 504 5.22 53.24 46.89
N SER A 505 3.96 53.17 46.44
CA SER A 505 2.76 52.74 47.18
C SER A 505 1.58 52.50 46.23
N ARG A 506 0.73 51.48 46.49
CA ARG A 506 -0.74 51.65 46.63
C ARG A 506 -1.49 50.36 47.01
N LYS A 507 -2.46 50.54 47.92
CA LYS A 507 -3.67 49.72 48.16
C LYS A 507 -3.51 48.30 48.72
N GLN A 508 -3.39 48.26 50.05
CA GLN A 508 -4.33 47.54 50.94
C GLN A 508 -5.78 47.39 50.37
N LEU A 509 -6.57 46.37 50.69
CA LEU A 509 -6.42 45.20 51.58
C LEU A 509 -7.49 44.16 51.20
N SER A 510 -7.16 42.87 51.09
CA SER A 510 -8.11 41.76 51.32
C SER A 510 -7.38 40.43 51.57
N GLN A 511 -7.42 40.02 52.84
CA GLN A 511 -7.34 38.65 53.39
C GLN A 511 -6.29 37.65 52.87
N LYS A 512 -5.27 37.51 53.71
CA LYS A 512 -4.33 36.40 53.87
C LYS A 512 -5.05 35.12 54.35
N THR A 513 -5.03 34.06 53.55
CA THR A 513 -4.88 32.64 53.93
C THR A 513 -4.54 31.86 52.67
N ILE A 514 -3.26 31.52 52.49
CA ILE A 514 -2.79 30.54 51.49
C ILE A 514 -2.53 29.26 52.29
N SER A 515 -3.18 28.16 51.91
CA SER A 515 -2.98 26.83 52.48
C SER A 515 -1.70 26.19 51.92
N GLU A 516 -1.12 25.25 52.67
CA GLU A 516 0.08 24.52 52.24
C GLU A 516 -0.18 23.71 50.94
N GLU A 517 -1.43 23.30 50.69
CA GLU A 517 -1.90 22.71 49.41
C GLU A 517 -1.50 23.53 48.18
N GLN A 518 -1.62 24.87 48.21
CA GLN A 518 -1.30 25.71 47.03
C GLN A 518 0.20 25.78 46.71
N LYS A 519 1.05 25.27 47.60
CA LYS A 519 2.50 25.19 47.39
C LYS A 519 2.92 23.79 46.91
N GLU A 520 2.23 22.74 47.38
CA GLU A 520 2.36 21.40 46.80
C GLU A 520 1.85 21.37 45.34
N GLU A 521 0.69 21.99 45.04
CA GLU A 521 0.19 22.12 43.65
C GLU A 521 1.16 22.88 42.71
N GLN A 522 1.97 23.82 43.22
CA GLN A 522 2.99 24.50 42.41
C GLN A 522 4.25 23.66 42.22
N GLU A 523 4.72 22.94 43.25
CA GLU A 523 5.88 22.06 43.13
C GLU A 523 5.57 20.80 42.28
N GLU A 524 4.32 20.35 42.25
CA GLU A 524 3.84 19.27 41.36
C GLU A 524 3.74 19.75 39.89
N GLN A 525 3.26 20.99 39.64
CA GLN A 525 3.26 21.58 38.30
C GLN A 525 4.67 21.82 37.75
N GLU A 526 5.62 22.29 38.56
CA GLU A 526 7.03 22.46 38.15
C GLU A 526 7.71 21.11 37.87
N GLN A 527 7.24 20.00 38.46
CA GLN A 527 7.72 18.64 38.12
C GLN A 527 7.09 18.10 36.82
N GLU A 528 5.78 18.26 36.61
CA GLU A 528 5.13 17.87 35.34
C GLU A 528 5.68 18.64 34.13
N GLU A 529 6.08 19.91 34.31
CA GLU A 529 6.69 20.73 33.26
C GLU A 529 8.13 20.25 32.94
N GLN A 530 8.91 19.85 33.95
CA GLN A 530 10.24 19.25 33.74
C GLN A 530 10.20 17.85 33.09
N GLU A 531 9.26 16.99 33.48
CA GLU A 531 9.08 15.69 32.82
C GLU A 531 8.64 15.85 31.35
N GLN A 532 7.87 16.89 31.02
CA GLN A 532 7.51 17.22 29.64
C GLN A 532 8.71 17.74 28.83
N GLU A 533 9.54 18.64 29.38
CA GLU A 533 10.76 19.10 28.69
C GLU A 533 11.76 17.97 28.45
N GLU A 534 11.94 17.04 29.40
CA GLU A 534 12.83 15.87 29.23
C GLU A 534 12.27 14.88 28.19
N GLN A 535 10.93 14.73 28.12
CA GLN A 535 10.29 13.90 27.10
C GLN A 535 10.39 14.53 25.70
N GLU A 536 10.22 15.85 25.55
CA GLU A 536 10.43 16.55 24.28
C GLU A 536 11.89 16.48 23.81
N GLN A 537 12.87 16.54 24.72
CA GLN A 537 14.29 16.33 24.36
C GLN A 537 14.57 14.91 23.86
N GLN A 538 14.02 13.87 24.51
CA GLN A 538 14.16 12.49 24.01
C GLN A 538 13.47 12.27 22.66
N GLU A 539 12.35 12.95 22.38
CA GLU A 539 11.68 12.86 21.07
C GLU A 539 12.45 13.65 19.97
N GLN A 540 13.20 14.69 20.33
CA GLN A 540 14.15 15.36 19.42
C GLN A 540 15.38 14.49 19.13
N GLU A 541 16.03 13.92 20.15
CA GLU A 541 17.20 13.04 19.95
C GLU A 541 16.86 11.80 19.10
N GLN A 542 15.65 11.22 19.25
CA GLN A 542 15.19 10.13 18.39
C GLN A 542 14.95 10.59 16.94
N GLN A 543 14.43 11.81 16.73
CA GLN A 543 14.26 12.35 15.38
C GLN A 543 15.59 12.65 14.68
N GLU A 544 16.59 13.16 15.40
CA GLU A 544 17.94 13.35 14.82
C GLU A 544 18.61 12.01 14.46
N GLN A 545 18.37 10.94 15.23
CA GLN A 545 18.84 9.59 14.89
C GLN A 545 18.12 9.01 13.66
N GLU A 546 16.79 9.14 13.57
CA GLU A 546 16.03 8.71 12.38
C GLU A 546 16.41 9.50 11.12
N GLU A 547 16.85 10.75 11.25
CA GLU A 547 17.33 11.58 10.13
C GLU A 547 18.74 11.16 9.69
N GLN A 548 19.65 10.87 10.62
CA GLN A 548 20.99 10.31 10.29
C GLN A 548 20.92 8.93 9.62
N GLU A 549 20.06 8.02 10.10
CA GLU A 549 19.86 6.71 9.45
C GLU A 549 19.30 6.86 8.02
N GLN A 550 18.45 7.87 7.78
CA GLN A 550 17.95 8.17 6.43
C GLN A 550 19.02 8.79 5.52
N GLU A 551 19.88 9.68 6.01
CA GLU A 551 21.01 10.21 5.23
C GLU A 551 22.06 9.15 4.89
N GLU A 552 22.32 8.20 5.79
CA GLU A 552 23.22 7.07 5.53
C GLU A 552 22.62 6.11 4.50
N GLN A 553 21.31 5.84 4.56
CA GLN A 553 20.62 5.03 3.56
C GLN A 553 20.54 5.71 2.18
N GLU A 554 20.28 7.03 2.09
CA GLU A 554 20.27 7.76 0.81
C GLU A 554 21.67 7.76 0.16
N GLN A 555 22.74 7.89 0.95
CA GLN A 555 24.13 7.77 0.47
C GLN A 555 24.46 6.36 -0.05
N GLN A 556 23.96 5.31 0.61
CA GLN A 556 24.16 3.94 0.12
C GLN A 556 23.40 3.68 -1.19
N GLU A 557 22.14 4.15 -1.32
CA GLU A 557 21.37 4.04 -2.56
C GLU A 557 21.97 4.85 -3.72
N GLU A 558 22.62 6.01 -3.44
CA GLU A 558 23.34 6.79 -4.45
C GLU A 558 24.65 6.09 -4.89
N GLN A 559 25.35 5.42 -3.97
CA GLN A 559 26.53 4.61 -4.31
C GLN A 559 26.16 3.37 -5.14
N GLU A 560 25.12 2.62 -4.76
CA GLU A 560 24.65 1.45 -5.51
C GLU A 560 24.21 1.83 -6.94
N GLN A 561 23.54 2.97 -7.12
CA GLN A 561 23.20 3.50 -8.45
C GLN A 561 24.42 3.91 -9.28
N GLN A 562 25.49 4.43 -8.65
CA GLN A 562 26.72 4.74 -9.36
C GLN A 562 27.46 3.46 -9.80
N GLU A 563 27.51 2.43 -8.94
CA GLU A 563 28.08 1.13 -9.28
C GLU A 563 27.30 0.42 -10.41
N GLU A 564 25.96 0.46 -10.40
CA GLU A 564 25.14 -0.05 -11.52
C GLU A 564 25.34 0.73 -12.84
N GLN A 565 25.64 2.03 -12.78
CA GLN A 565 25.95 2.82 -13.97
C GLN A 565 27.35 2.49 -14.52
N GLU A 566 28.36 2.34 -13.64
CA GLU A 566 29.72 1.94 -14.04
C GLU A 566 29.72 0.52 -14.65
N GLU A 567 28.94 -0.43 -14.12
CA GLU A 567 28.77 -1.78 -14.74
C GLU A 567 28.07 -1.74 -16.11
N GLN A 568 27.14 -0.79 -16.34
CA GLN A 568 26.50 -0.61 -17.65
C GLN A 568 27.46 0.01 -18.67
N GLU A 569 28.24 1.02 -18.29
CA GLU A 569 29.25 1.63 -19.15
C GLU A 569 30.36 0.61 -19.52
N GLU A 570 30.77 -0.27 -18.60
CA GLU A 570 31.73 -1.35 -18.91
C GLU A 570 31.13 -2.43 -19.85
N GLN A 571 29.83 -2.72 -19.75
CA GLN A 571 29.14 -3.63 -20.69
C GLN A 571 29.02 -3.03 -22.10
N GLU A 572 28.66 -1.74 -22.22
CA GLU A 572 28.62 -1.05 -23.52
C GLU A 572 30.01 -0.97 -24.17
N GLU A 573 31.09 -0.76 -23.39
CA GLU A 573 32.46 -0.77 -23.92
C GLU A 573 32.89 -2.18 -24.40
N GLN A 574 32.47 -3.25 -23.71
CA GLN A 574 32.70 -4.63 -24.15
C GLN A 574 31.94 -4.98 -25.45
N GLU A 575 30.65 -4.63 -25.56
CA GLU A 575 29.88 -4.86 -26.79
C GLU A 575 30.48 -4.10 -28.00
N LEU A 576 30.92 -2.85 -27.79
CA LEU A 576 31.61 -2.06 -28.82
C LEU A 576 32.98 -2.64 -29.22
N GLN A 577 33.67 -3.34 -28.32
CA GLN A 577 34.91 -4.04 -28.64
C GLN A 577 34.62 -5.32 -29.44
N GLU A 578 33.60 -6.11 -29.07
CA GLU A 578 33.20 -7.30 -29.84
C GLU A 578 32.73 -6.93 -31.26
N GLU A 579 31.96 -5.85 -31.44
CA GLU A 579 31.58 -5.36 -32.79
C GLU A 579 32.80 -4.94 -33.63
N GLN A 580 33.84 -4.36 -33.02
CA GLN A 580 35.09 -4.02 -33.72
C GLN A 580 35.87 -5.28 -34.13
N GLU A 581 35.99 -6.27 -33.24
CA GLU A 581 36.66 -7.54 -33.54
C GLU A 581 35.91 -8.36 -34.60
N GLU A 582 34.58 -8.28 -34.68
CA GLU A 582 33.79 -8.90 -35.77
C GLU A 582 33.99 -8.16 -37.10
N GLN A 583 34.03 -6.82 -37.10
CA GLN A 583 34.33 -6.01 -38.29
C GLN A 583 35.75 -6.29 -38.84
N GLU A 584 36.77 -6.31 -37.99
CA GLU A 584 38.15 -6.66 -38.42
C GLU A 584 38.23 -8.08 -38.99
N GLN A 585 37.52 -9.05 -38.40
CA GLN A 585 37.44 -10.41 -38.94
C GLN A 585 36.74 -10.46 -40.30
N GLN A 586 35.68 -9.66 -40.50
CA GLN A 586 34.99 -9.58 -41.78
C GLN A 586 35.88 -8.94 -42.86
N GLU A 587 36.60 -7.84 -42.57
CA GLU A 587 37.55 -7.24 -43.51
C GLU A 587 38.68 -8.22 -43.90
N LEU A 588 39.25 -8.95 -42.92
CA LEU A 588 40.25 -10.00 -43.16
C LEU A 588 39.72 -11.20 -43.97
N GLN A 589 38.40 -11.42 -43.97
CA GLN A 589 37.75 -12.44 -44.79
C GLN A 589 37.44 -11.94 -46.21
N GLU A 590 37.22 -10.64 -46.40
CA GLU A 590 37.08 -10.02 -47.73
C GLU A 590 38.42 -9.82 -48.45
N GLU A 591 39.55 -9.75 -47.72
CA GLU A 591 40.90 -9.63 -48.32
C GLU A 591 41.49 -10.97 -48.84
N GLN A 592 40.92 -12.12 -48.45
CA GLN A 592 41.41 -13.48 -48.78
C GLN A 592 40.82 -14.10 -50.06
#